data_AF-A0A0R2ES59-F1
#
_entry.id   AF-A0A0R2ES59-F1
#
_cell.length_a   1.000
_cell.length_b   1.000
_cell.length_c   1.000
_cell.angle_alpha   90.00
_cell.angle_beta   90.00
_cell.angle_gamma   90.00
#
_symmetry.space_group_name_H-M   'P 1'
#
loop_
_entity.id
_entity.type
_entity.pdbx_description
1 polymer ?
#
loop_
_entity_poly.entity_id
_entity_poly.type
_entity_poly.pdbx_seq_one_letter_code
_entity_poly.pdbx_strand_id
1 'polypeptide(L)'
;MSQHAAHTKAVLKQKDNAWAEVATVTATVSPKGQLSAEKAKKDATLTPWISDRGVLYQVGTYKPTASYADIKQRAKKDVVVPRNYHVASIKQINATLSAMGAKTTIKHYRDLVYLQPSGGTTTTQIKSGFLIEGAHLYVVNIDYTSGTTAAPVIRGTVYSNHYQYAASKRLKPEAVSGLWQSTTGQLAMVRDQQVVTIQNGAFVRGQLEDLSKQKATTLYQNTSFVLRQAQAAKLAVKIGRHTLASGDLWGNLYVFLSSTKMVQVTNGSVIVYTKCSTKTTNSQFPEQVFTVFDKLDKQKATNVAAYLLPKSHNTYSVGMATSNDYITVNYAGGLAGAEAANLDGDTLTVGPDMNHN
;
A
#
# COMPACT_ATOMS: atom_id res chain seq x y z
N MET A 1 -16.99 -5.31 -29.09
CA MET A 1 -16.57 -5.46 -27.67
C MET A 1 -17.83 -5.49 -26.83
N SER A 2 -17.96 -6.36 -25.82
CA SER A 2 -19.20 -6.40 -25.02
C SER A 2 -19.24 -5.27 -23.98
N GLN A 3 -20.45 -4.98 -23.47
CA GLN A 3 -20.70 -3.88 -22.54
C GLN A 3 -19.89 -4.02 -21.24
N HIS A 4 -19.78 -5.23 -20.68
CA HIS A 4 -19.02 -5.49 -19.45
C HIS A 4 -17.53 -5.24 -19.61
N ALA A 5 -16.94 -5.73 -20.71
CA ALA A 5 -15.54 -5.50 -21.03
C ALA A 5 -15.26 -4.01 -21.32
N ALA A 6 -16.17 -3.32 -22.00
CA ALA A 6 -16.06 -1.89 -22.26
C ALA A 6 -16.11 -1.07 -20.96
N HIS A 7 -17.06 -1.38 -20.07
CA HIS A 7 -17.16 -0.73 -18.76
C HIS A 7 -15.90 -0.96 -17.92
N THR A 8 -15.45 -2.21 -17.81
CA THR A 8 -14.23 -2.56 -17.07
C THR A 8 -13.02 -1.80 -17.60
N LYS A 9 -12.83 -1.75 -18.94
CA LYS A 9 -11.75 -0.96 -19.56
C LYS A 9 -11.88 0.54 -19.27
N ALA A 10 -13.10 1.08 -19.24
CA ALA A 10 -13.31 2.49 -18.93
C ALA A 10 -12.92 2.83 -17.48
N VAL A 11 -13.29 1.99 -16.51
CA VAL A 11 -12.92 2.19 -15.10
C VAL A 11 -11.40 2.07 -14.91
N LEU A 12 -10.76 1.09 -15.55
CA LEU A 12 -9.30 0.92 -15.49
C LEU A 12 -8.51 2.10 -16.09
N LYS A 13 -9.13 2.87 -16.99
CA LYS A 13 -8.54 4.09 -17.57
C LYS A 13 -8.61 5.31 -16.65
N GLN A 14 -9.36 5.25 -15.56
CA GLN A 14 -9.37 6.32 -14.56
C GLN A 14 -8.03 6.39 -13.82
N LYS A 15 -7.83 7.49 -13.08
CA LYS A 15 -6.61 7.73 -12.30
C LYS A 15 -6.74 7.18 -10.89
N ASP A 16 -5.66 6.62 -10.35
CA ASP A 16 -5.50 6.27 -8.92
C ASP A 16 -6.70 5.50 -8.29
N ASN A 17 -7.26 4.55 -9.04
CA ASN A 17 -8.20 3.58 -8.48
C ASN A 17 -7.39 2.49 -7.77
N ALA A 18 -7.84 2.10 -6.59
CA ALA A 18 -7.23 1.03 -5.81
C ALA A 18 -8.34 0.10 -5.30
N TRP A 19 -8.09 -1.20 -5.30
CA TRP A 19 -8.99 -2.21 -4.76
C TRP A 19 -8.23 -3.12 -3.79
N ALA A 20 -8.67 -3.17 -2.54
CA ALA A 20 -8.11 -4.04 -1.50
C ALA A 20 -8.79 -5.41 -1.55
N GLU A 21 -8.06 -6.48 -1.24
CA GLU A 21 -8.64 -7.83 -1.19
C GLU A 21 -9.73 -7.89 -0.12
N VAL A 22 -10.82 -8.59 -0.45
CA VAL A 22 -11.95 -8.83 0.47
C VAL A 22 -12.10 -10.32 0.74
N ALA A 23 -12.02 -11.14 -0.32
CA ALA A 23 -12.20 -12.58 -0.20
C ALA A 23 -11.55 -13.31 -1.38
N THR A 24 -11.14 -14.54 -1.10
CA THR A 24 -10.69 -15.50 -2.10
C THR A 24 -11.69 -16.66 -2.18
N VAL A 25 -12.03 -17.07 -3.40
CA VAL A 25 -12.93 -18.17 -3.70
C VAL A 25 -12.11 -19.40 -4.10
N THR A 26 -12.44 -20.53 -3.47
CA THR A 26 -11.78 -21.82 -3.69
C THR A 26 -12.78 -22.92 -3.99
N ALA A 27 -12.34 -23.92 -4.74
CA ALA A 27 -13.06 -25.18 -4.92
C ALA A 27 -12.07 -26.34 -4.82
N THR A 28 -12.54 -27.53 -4.46
CA THR A 28 -11.74 -28.74 -4.54
C THR A 28 -11.84 -29.30 -5.95
N VAL A 29 -10.70 -29.54 -6.61
CA VAL A 29 -10.63 -30.24 -7.89
C VAL A 29 -10.37 -31.72 -7.65
N SER A 30 -11.17 -32.60 -8.25
CA SER A 30 -10.94 -34.04 -8.23
C SER A 30 -9.82 -34.44 -9.22
N PRO A 31 -9.26 -35.65 -9.13
CA PRO A 31 -8.28 -36.13 -10.10
C PRO A 31 -8.77 -36.11 -11.56
N LYS A 32 -10.10 -36.24 -11.74
CA LYS A 32 -10.77 -36.17 -13.04
C LYS A 32 -11.07 -34.74 -13.51
N GLY A 33 -10.65 -33.71 -12.77
CA GLY A 33 -10.89 -32.30 -13.13
C GLY A 33 -12.28 -31.76 -12.78
N GLN A 34 -13.07 -32.49 -11.99
CA GLN A 34 -14.38 -32.01 -11.53
C GLN A 34 -14.20 -31.07 -10.34
N LEU A 35 -14.90 -29.94 -10.35
CA LEU A 35 -14.88 -28.96 -9.27
C LEU A 35 -16.03 -29.22 -8.28
N SER A 36 -15.73 -29.12 -6.98
CA SER A 36 -16.76 -29.02 -5.94
C SER A 36 -17.51 -27.69 -6.02
N ALA A 37 -18.48 -27.49 -5.13
CA ALA A 37 -19.05 -26.17 -4.89
C ALA A 37 -17.95 -25.16 -4.49
N GLU A 38 -18.09 -23.94 -5.01
CA GLU A 38 -17.24 -22.79 -4.73
C GLU A 38 -17.46 -22.29 -3.30
N LYS A 39 -16.39 -21.94 -2.60
CA LYS A 39 -16.43 -21.41 -1.23
C LYS A 39 -15.62 -20.12 -1.15
N ALA A 40 -16.28 -19.03 -0.78
CA ALA A 40 -15.63 -17.76 -0.48
C ALA A 40 -15.12 -17.74 0.97
N LYS A 41 -13.89 -17.31 1.16
CA LYS A 41 -13.29 -17.06 2.47
C LYS A 41 -12.81 -15.61 2.51
N LYS A 42 -13.17 -14.88 3.58
CA LYS A 42 -12.62 -13.54 3.82
C LYS A 42 -11.10 -13.63 3.92
N ASP A 43 -10.43 -12.79 3.16
CA ASP A 43 -8.98 -12.76 3.06
C ASP A 43 -8.54 -11.31 2.79
N ALA A 44 -7.32 -10.98 3.21
CA ALA A 44 -6.70 -9.67 2.99
C ALA A 44 -5.18 -9.81 2.88
N THR A 45 -4.69 -10.98 2.50
CA THR A 45 -3.26 -11.28 2.43
C THR A 45 -2.61 -10.70 1.19
N LEU A 46 -3.36 -10.52 0.10
CA LEU A 46 -2.86 -10.05 -1.19
C LEU A 46 -2.70 -8.53 -1.25
N THR A 47 -1.68 -8.10 -2.00
CA THR A 47 -1.46 -6.69 -2.34
C THR A 47 -2.66 -6.16 -3.13
N PRO A 48 -3.10 -4.91 -2.86
CA PRO A 48 -4.19 -4.30 -3.63
C PRO A 48 -3.86 -4.20 -5.12
N TRP A 49 -4.90 -4.22 -5.95
CA TRP A 49 -4.81 -3.82 -7.34
C TRP A 49 -4.92 -2.30 -7.45
N ILE A 50 -4.06 -1.71 -8.27
CA ILE A 50 -4.11 -0.28 -8.57
C ILE A 50 -4.26 -0.09 -10.07
N SER A 51 -5.08 0.86 -10.51
CA SER A 51 -5.05 1.33 -11.89
C SER A 51 -4.81 2.84 -11.95
N ASP A 52 -3.85 3.26 -12.79
CA ASP A 52 -3.65 4.65 -13.17
C ASP A 52 -3.59 4.74 -14.70
N ARG A 53 -4.58 5.40 -15.30
CA ARG A 53 -4.63 5.70 -16.75
C ARG A 53 -4.47 4.47 -17.64
N GLY A 54 -5.09 3.35 -17.26
CA GLY A 54 -5.08 2.12 -18.05
C GLY A 54 -3.84 1.24 -17.86
N VAL A 55 -2.96 1.60 -16.93
CA VAL A 55 -1.89 0.72 -16.44
C VAL A 55 -2.31 0.19 -15.08
N LEU A 56 -2.16 -1.12 -14.88
CA LEU A 56 -2.48 -1.79 -13.63
C LEU A 56 -1.21 -2.24 -12.92
N TYR A 57 -1.25 -2.19 -11.59
CA TYR A 57 -0.13 -2.55 -10.73
C TYR A 57 -0.61 -3.52 -9.65
N GLN A 58 0.11 -4.64 -9.50
CA GLN A 58 0.02 -5.57 -8.38
C GLN A 58 1.32 -6.37 -8.34
N VAL A 59 2.31 -5.88 -7.58
CA VAL A 59 3.73 -6.33 -7.55
C VAL A 59 4.47 -6.16 -8.89
N GLY A 60 3.84 -6.49 -10.02
CA GLY A 60 4.26 -6.17 -11.38
C GLY A 60 3.39 -5.09 -12.04
N THR A 61 3.71 -4.79 -13.29
CA THR A 61 3.00 -3.80 -14.12
C THR A 61 2.30 -4.46 -15.29
N TYR A 62 1.06 -4.08 -15.55
CA TYR A 62 0.21 -4.73 -16.53
C TYR A 62 -0.57 -3.71 -17.38
N LYS A 63 -0.90 -4.10 -18.61
CA LYS A 63 -1.79 -3.35 -19.51
C LYS A 63 -2.95 -4.23 -19.96
N PRO A 64 -4.18 -3.71 -20.04
CA PRO A 64 -5.27 -4.44 -20.66
C PRO A 64 -4.93 -4.81 -22.10
N THR A 65 -5.11 -6.08 -22.46
CA THR A 65 -4.97 -6.53 -23.85
C THR A 65 -6.23 -6.21 -24.67
N ALA A 66 -6.07 -6.27 -26.00
CA ALA A 66 -7.15 -6.04 -26.94
C ALA A 66 -8.19 -7.17 -26.94
N SER A 67 -7.79 -8.45 -26.80
CA SER A 67 -8.74 -9.57 -26.85
C SER A 67 -8.31 -10.86 -26.11
N TYR A 68 -9.30 -11.71 -25.82
CA TYR A 68 -9.07 -13.11 -25.37
C TYR A 68 -8.36 -13.95 -26.43
N ALA A 69 -8.60 -13.67 -27.72
CA ALA A 69 -7.98 -14.40 -28.82
C ALA A 69 -6.45 -14.21 -28.83
N ASP A 70 -5.98 -12.99 -28.57
CA ASP A 70 -4.55 -12.68 -28.50
C ASP A 70 -3.85 -13.48 -27.40
N ILE A 71 -4.51 -13.62 -26.25
CA ILE A 71 -3.95 -14.39 -25.15
C ILE A 71 -4.02 -15.88 -25.42
N LYS A 72 -5.13 -16.37 -25.99
CA LYS A 72 -5.25 -17.78 -26.42
C LYS A 72 -4.20 -18.15 -27.46
N GLN A 73 -3.88 -17.25 -28.39
CA GLN A 73 -2.86 -17.48 -29.40
C GLN A 73 -1.45 -17.51 -28.80
N ARG A 74 -1.14 -16.63 -27.83
CA ARG A 74 0.15 -16.64 -27.13
C ARG A 74 0.34 -17.88 -26.26
N ALA A 75 -0.69 -18.28 -25.52
CA ALA A 75 -0.66 -19.52 -24.72
C ALA A 75 -0.40 -20.79 -25.57
N LYS A 76 -0.73 -20.77 -26.87
CA LYS A 76 -0.45 -21.87 -27.81
C LYS A 76 0.98 -21.89 -28.35
N LYS A 77 1.68 -20.75 -28.38
CA LYS A 77 3.01 -20.63 -29.02
C LYS A 77 4.15 -21.05 -28.10
N ASP A 78 3.94 -21.01 -26.78
CA ASP A 78 5.04 -21.11 -25.80
C ASP A 78 4.84 -22.22 -24.72
N VAL A 79 3.96 -23.23 -24.92
CA VAL A 79 3.56 -24.13 -23.82
C VAL A 79 3.43 -25.62 -24.20
N VAL A 80 4.15 -26.48 -23.46
CA VAL A 80 3.73 -27.88 -23.22
C VAL A 80 2.57 -27.84 -22.23
N VAL A 81 1.34 -27.92 -22.71
CA VAL A 81 0.15 -27.88 -21.84
C VAL A 81 0.06 -29.20 -21.09
N PRO A 82 0.08 -29.20 -19.74
CA PRO A 82 -0.05 -30.44 -18.97
C PRO A 82 -1.36 -31.17 -19.32
N ARG A 83 -1.34 -32.51 -19.39
CA ARG A 83 -2.56 -33.30 -19.71
C ARG A 83 -3.71 -33.07 -18.73
N ASN A 84 -3.40 -32.64 -17.52
CA ASN A 84 -4.31 -32.33 -16.42
C ASN A 84 -4.73 -30.85 -16.37
N TYR A 85 -4.48 -30.07 -17.42
CA TYR A 85 -4.91 -28.68 -17.54
C TYR A 85 -6.35 -28.57 -18.04
N HIS A 86 -7.15 -27.75 -17.37
CA HIS A 86 -8.56 -27.53 -17.67
C HIS A 86 -8.83 -26.05 -17.90
N VAL A 87 -9.53 -25.72 -18.97
CA VAL A 87 -10.08 -24.37 -19.18
C VAL A 87 -11.49 -24.35 -18.60
N ALA A 88 -11.74 -23.41 -17.68
CA ALA A 88 -13.05 -23.27 -17.05
C ALA A 88 -14.09 -22.80 -18.07
N SER A 89 -15.22 -23.51 -18.13
CA SER A 89 -16.39 -23.12 -18.93
C SER A 89 -17.01 -21.81 -18.44
N ILE A 90 -17.82 -21.15 -19.28
CA ILE A 90 -18.57 -19.94 -18.89
C ILE A 90 -19.48 -20.20 -17.68
N LYS A 91 -20.09 -21.39 -17.58
CA LYS A 91 -20.89 -21.79 -16.42
C LYS A 91 -20.06 -21.81 -15.14
N GLN A 92 -18.85 -22.39 -15.19
CA GLN A 92 -17.93 -22.41 -14.05
C GLN A 92 -17.45 -21.00 -13.68
N ILE A 93 -17.12 -20.17 -14.67
CA ILE A 93 -16.72 -18.77 -14.43
C ILE A 93 -17.84 -17.99 -13.75
N ASN A 94 -19.09 -18.12 -14.22
CA ASN A 94 -20.24 -17.48 -13.59
C ASN A 94 -20.51 -18.00 -12.17
N ALA A 95 -20.29 -19.29 -11.91
CA ALA A 95 -20.38 -19.84 -10.55
C ALA A 95 -19.33 -19.20 -9.62
N THR A 96 -18.09 -19.05 -10.08
CA THR A 96 -17.04 -18.35 -9.31
C THR A 96 -17.36 -16.87 -9.12
N LEU A 97 -17.81 -16.15 -10.16
CA LEU A 97 -18.21 -14.75 -10.08
C LEU A 97 -19.36 -14.54 -9.09
N SER A 98 -20.36 -15.42 -9.12
CA SER A 98 -21.49 -15.40 -8.19
C SER A 98 -21.05 -15.68 -6.75
N ALA A 99 -20.13 -16.65 -6.53
CA ALA A 99 -19.54 -16.92 -5.22
C ALA A 99 -18.72 -15.73 -4.67
N MET A 100 -18.14 -14.92 -5.55
CA MET A 100 -17.51 -13.64 -5.19
C MET A 100 -18.51 -12.50 -4.95
N GLY A 101 -19.79 -12.70 -5.23
CA GLY A 101 -20.86 -11.70 -5.06
C GLY A 101 -21.13 -10.82 -6.28
N ALA A 102 -20.62 -11.15 -7.47
CA ALA A 102 -21.00 -10.44 -8.71
C ALA A 102 -22.47 -10.75 -9.06
N LYS A 103 -23.22 -9.73 -9.50
CA LYS A 103 -24.60 -9.91 -9.97
C LYS A 103 -24.64 -10.13 -11.49
N THR A 104 -23.61 -9.68 -12.18
CA THR A 104 -23.46 -9.85 -13.62
C THR A 104 -23.16 -11.31 -13.98
N THR A 105 -23.85 -11.81 -15.01
CA THR A 105 -23.55 -13.07 -15.67
C THR A 105 -22.91 -12.81 -17.02
N ILE A 106 -21.72 -13.35 -17.26
CA ILE A 106 -21.07 -13.25 -18.58
C ILE A 106 -21.59 -14.35 -19.52
N LYS A 107 -21.57 -14.07 -20.83
CA LYS A 107 -21.97 -15.02 -21.87
C LYS A 107 -20.78 -15.56 -22.66
N HIS A 108 -19.68 -14.80 -22.70
CA HIS A 108 -18.50 -15.11 -23.49
C HIS A 108 -17.22 -14.73 -22.75
N TYR A 109 -16.09 -15.38 -23.03
CA TYR A 109 -14.79 -14.99 -22.48
C TYR A 109 -14.42 -13.54 -22.80
N ARG A 110 -14.87 -13.01 -23.94
CA ARG A 110 -14.65 -11.61 -24.36
C ARG A 110 -15.37 -10.58 -23.47
N ASP A 111 -16.22 -11.03 -22.55
CA ASP A 111 -16.87 -10.18 -21.55
C ASP A 111 -15.95 -9.83 -20.39
N LEU A 112 -14.84 -10.56 -20.25
CA LEU A 112 -13.76 -10.26 -19.32
C LEU A 112 -12.67 -9.42 -20.00
N VAL A 113 -12.01 -8.60 -19.20
CA VAL A 113 -10.77 -7.93 -19.57
C VAL A 113 -9.61 -8.81 -19.14
N TYR A 114 -8.58 -8.86 -19.97
CA TYR A 114 -7.38 -9.61 -19.63
C TYR A 114 -6.17 -8.69 -19.68
N LEU A 115 -5.13 -9.07 -18.97
CA LEU A 115 -3.95 -8.24 -18.77
C LEU A 115 -2.71 -8.87 -19.41
N GLN A 116 -1.81 -8.01 -19.87
CA GLN A 116 -0.49 -8.38 -20.36
C GLN A 116 0.57 -7.73 -19.47
N PRO A 117 1.55 -8.48 -18.95
CA PRO A 117 2.66 -7.90 -18.19
C PRO A 117 3.52 -6.99 -19.07
N SER A 118 3.97 -5.87 -18.50
CA SER A 118 4.93 -4.95 -19.09
C SER A 118 6.32 -5.39 -18.64
N GLY A 119 7.11 -6.01 -19.53
CA GLY A 119 8.43 -6.54 -19.16
C GLY A 119 8.86 -7.83 -19.88
N GLY A 120 8.04 -8.36 -20.80
CA GLY A 120 8.45 -9.45 -21.69
C GLY A 120 8.50 -10.85 -21.06
N THR A 121 8.48 -10.98 -19.73
CA THR A 121 8.22 -12.26 -19.07
C THR A 121 6.72 -12.54 -19.12
N THR A 122 6.25 -13.00 -20.28
CA THR A 122 4.95 -13.65 -20.40
C THR A 122 4.93 -14.81 -19.42
N THR A 123 4.19 -14.68 -18.31
CA THR A 123 3.67 -15.89 -17.68
C THR A 123 2.75 -16.52 -18.72
N THR A 124 3.16 -17.67 -19.22
CA THR A 124 2.68 -18.30 -20.46
C THR A 124 1.27 -18.91 -20.35
N GLN A 125 0.54 -18.62 -19.26
CA GLN A 125 -0.77 -19.19 -18.96
C GLN A 125 -1.84 -18.09 -18.93
N ILE A 126 -3.02 -18.39 -19.49
CA ILE A 126 -4.19 -17.52 -19.39
C ILE A 126 -4.81 -17.70 -18.00
N LYS A 127 -4.16 -17.17 -16.97
CA LYS A 127 -4.57 -17.50 -15.61
C LYS A 127 -5.91 -16.87 -15.26
N SER A 128 -6.11 -15.59 -15.58
CA SER A 128 -7.22 -14.84 -14.99
C SER A 128 -7.84 -13.82 -15.94
N GLY A 129 -9.16 -13.65 -15.83
CA GLY A 129 -9.93 -12.55 -16.41
C GLY A 129 -10.42 -11.59 -15.34
N PHE A 130 -10.66 -10.34 -15.73
CA PHE A 130 -11.01 -9.22 -14.87
C PHE A 130 -12.39 -8.68 -15.24
N LEU A 131 -13.20 -8.42 -14.22
CA LEU A 131 -14.50 -7.78 -14.34
C LEU A 131 -14.63 -6.73 -13.25
N ILE A 132 -15.16 -5.55 -13.58
CA ILE A 132 -15.53 -4.55 -12.59
C ILE A 132 -17.06 -4.41 -12.57
N GLU A 133 -17.63 -4.47 -11.36
CA GLU A 133 -19.05 -4.19 -11.11
C GLU A 133 -19.17 -3.31 -9.86
N GLY A 134 -19.66 -2.08 -10.03
CA GLY A 134 -19.75 -1.10 -8.95
C GLY A 134 -18.39 -0.84 -8.31
N ALA A 135 -18.30 -1.10 -7.00
CA ALA A 135 -17.10 -0.93 -6.19
C ALA A 135 -16.10 -2.09 -6.27
N HIS A 136 -16.47 -3.20 -6.92
CA HIS A 136 -15.72 -4.44 -6.86
C HIS A 136 -14.92 -4.71 -8.14
N LEU A 137 -13.71 -5.21 -7.93
CA LEU A 137 -12.87 -5.80 -8.96
C LEU A 137 -12.83 -7.31 -8.72
N TYR A 138 -13.31 -8.07 -9.70
CA TYR A 138 -13.29 -9.52 -9.70
C TYR A 138 -12.15 -10.02 -10.56
N VAL A 139 -11.28 -10.84 -9.97
CA VAL A 139 -10.22 -11.56 -10.67
C VAL A 139 -10.61 -13.03 -10.67
N VAL A 140 -11.05 -13.54 -11.82
CA VAL A 140 -11.52 -14.93 -11.95
C VAL A 140 -10.50 -15.76 -12.71
N ASN A 141 -10.09 -16.88 -12.12
CA ASN A 141 -9.19 -17.82 -12.77
C ASN A 141 -9.95 -18.61 -13.84
N ILE A 142 -9.51 -18.48 -15.09
CA ILE A 142 -10.17 -19.13 -16.23
C ILE A 142 -9.57 -20.50 -16.55
N ASP A 143 -8.57 -20.93 -15.79
CA ASP A 143 -7.97 -22.25 -15.85
C ASP A 143 -7.76 -22.85 -14.47
N TYR A 144 -7.45 -24.15 -14.45
CA TYR A 144 -7.01 -24.90 -13.27
C TYR A 144 -6.36 -26.23 -13.69
N THR A 145 -5.63 -26.86 -12.79
CA THR A 145 -4.99 -28.17 -13.01
C THR A 145 -5.47 -29.19 -11.99
N SER A 146 -5.77 -30.42 -12.41
CA SER A 146 -6.07 -31.53 -11.49
C SER A 146 -4.82 -32.29 -11.07
N GLY A 147 -4.80 -32.82 -9.84
CA GLY A 147 -3.71 -33.67 -9.34
C GLY A 147 -4.06 -35.17 -9.40
N THR A 148 -3.20 -36.01 -8.84
CA THR A 148 -3.52 -37.43 -8.58
C THR A 148 -4.48 -37.59 -7.40
N THR A 149 -4.55 -36.60 -6.51
CA THR A 149 -5.46 -36.52 -5.38
C THR A 149 -6.36 -35.29 -5.48
N ALA A 150 -7.49 -35.31 -4.77
CA ALA A 150 -8.37 -34.15 -4.69
C ALA A 150 -7.70 -33.05 -3.86
N ALA A 151 -7.68 -31.82 -4.38
CA ALA A 151 -6.97 -30.70 -3.74
C ALA A 151 -7.71 -29.37 -3.94
N PRO A 152 -7.57 -28.41 -3.01
CA PRO A 152 -8.13 -27.07 -3.19
C PRO A 152 -7.39 -26.32 -4.31
N VAL A 153 -8.15 -25.59 -5.11
CA VAL A 153 -7.65 -24.64 -6.10
C VAL A 153 -8.30 -23.28 -5.91
N ILE A 154 -7.53 -22.22 -6.07
CA ILE A 154 -8.05 -20.85 -6.07
C ILE A 154 -8.78 -20.63 -7.41
N ARG A 155 -10.05 -20.28 -7.33
CA ARG A 155 -10.92 -20.04 -8.48
C ARG A 155 -11.06 -18.55 -8.79
N GLY A 156 -10.93 -17.68 -7.80
CA GLY A 156 -10.89 -16.24 -8.01
C GLY A 156 -10.69 -15.46 -6.72
N THR A 157 -10.51 -14.16 -6.85
CA THR A 157 -10.39 -13.22 -5.74
C THR A 157 -11.21 -11.98 -6.03
N VAL A 158 -11.94 -11.49 -5.03
CA VAL A 158 -12.69 -10.24 -5.09
C VAL A 158 -11.97 -9.17 -4.28
N TYR A 159 -11.88 -8.00 -4.88
CA TYR A 159 -11.33 -6.79 -4.29
C TYR A 159 -12.39 -5.70 -4.27
N SER A 160 -12.30 -4.77 -3.31
CA SER A 160 -13.20 -3.62 -3.19
C SER A 160 -12.42 -2.30 -3.14
N ASN A 161 -12.95 -1.27 -3.80
CA ASN A 161 -12.43 0.10 -3.69
C ASN A 161 -13.03 0.86 -2.51
N HIS A 162 -13.82 0.20 -1.65
CA HIS A 162 -14.32 0.77 -0.42
C HIS A 162 -13.23 0.74 0.65
N TYR A 163 -12.71 1.93 0.96
CA TYR A 163 -11.79 2.15 2.08
C TYR A 163 -12.50 2.98 3.13
N GLN A 164 -12.41 2.57 4.40
CA GLN A 164 -12.95 3.34 5.51
C GLN A 164 -12.20 4.67 5.70
N TYR A 165 -10.90 4.66 5.40
CA TYR A 165 -10.01 5.80 5.56
C TYR A 165 -9.35 6.12 4.22
N ALA A 166 -9.88 7.12 3.52
CA ALA A 166 -9.30 7.60 2.27
C ALA A 166 -9.32 9.13 2.24
N ALA A 167 -8.28 9.73 1.66
CA ALA A 167 -8.26 11.16 1.40
C ALA A 167 -9.28 11.50 0.31
N SER A 168 -10.15 12.47 0.57
CA SER A 168 -11.15 12.93 -0.40
C SER A 168 -10.57 13.88 -1.46
N LYS A 169 -9.44 14.52 -1.14
CA LYS A 169 -8.69 15.42 -2.03
C LYS A 169 -7.21 15.41 -1.67
N ARG A 170 -6.37 15.82 -2.63
CA ARG A 170 -4.94 16.08 -2.37
C ARG A 170 -4.80 17.20 -1.34
N LEU A 171 -3.93 17.00 -0.36
CA LEU A 171 -3.56 17.99 0.64
C LEU A 171 -2.19 18.57 0.31
N LYS A 172 -1.97 19.83 0.69
CA LYS A 172 -0.64 20.44 0.71
C LYS A 172 -0.02 20.30 2.10
N PRO A 173 1.31 20.18 2.23
CA PRO A 173 2.01 20.12 3.52
C PRO A 173 1.60 21.19 4.54
N GLU A 174 1.39 22.43 4.09
CA GLU A 174 1.09 23.56 4.98
C GLU A 174 -0.29 23.40 5.63
N ALA A 175 -1.24 22.77 4.93
CA ALA A 175 -2.60 22.58 5.42
C ALA A 175 -2.67 21.66 6.66
N VAL A 176 -1.68 20.78 6.82
CA VAL A 176 -1.65 19.80 7.91
C VAL A 176 -0.74 20.21 9.07
N SER A 177 -0.03 21.33 8.97
CA SER A 177 0.87 21.81 10.02
C SER A 177 0.13 22.20 11.31
N GLY A 178 0.63 21.79 12.47
CA GLY A 178 0.06 22.06 13.77
C GLY A 178 0.08 20.85 14.71
N LEU A 179 -0.60 20.96 15.86
CA LEU A 179 -0.72 19.90 16.85
C LEU A 179 -1.91 19.00 16.56
N TRP A 180 -1.68 17.70 16.69
CA TRP A 180 -2.65 16.63 16.48
C TRP A 180 -2.75 15.75 17.72
N GLN A 181 -3.97 15.32 18.03
CA GLN A 181 -4.23 14.43 19.15
C GLN A 181 -5.04 13.23 18.69
N SER A 182 -4.62 12.04 19.11
CA SER A 182 -5.33 10.80 18.87
C SER A 182 -6.55 10.63 19.78
N THR A 183 -7.43 9.71 19.41
CA THR A 183 -8.53 9.25 20.27
C THR A 183 -8.06 8.62 21.58
N THR A 184 -6.79 8.22 21.69
CA THR A 184 -6.17 7.65 22.90
C THR A 184 -5.30 8.64 23.66
N GLY A 185 -5.28 9.92 23.26
CA GLY A 185 -4.54 10.99 23.93
C GLY A 185 -3.07 11.15 23.50
N GLN A 186 -2.54 10.26 22.66
CA GLN A 186 -1.21 10.42 22.04
C GLN A 186 -1.17 11.68 21.17
N LEU A 187 -0.02 12.36 21.14
CA LEU A 187 0.16 13.59 20.39
C LEU A 187 1.16 13.43 19.25
N ALA A 188 0.91 14.19 18.19
CA ALA A 188 1.82 14.38 17.07
C ALA A 188 1.90 15.87 16.74
N MET A 189 3.09 16.35 16.42
CA MET A 189 3.32 17.68 15.87
C MET A 189 3.66 17.56 14.39
N VAL A 190 2.99 18.34 13.55
CA VAL A 190 3.33 18.45 12.13
C VAL A 190 3.93 19.82 11.88
N ARG A 191 5.20 19.85 11.52
CA ARG A 191 5.98 21.08 11.35
C ARG A 191 7.12 20.83 10.40
N ASP A 192 7.52 21.84 9.63
CA ASP A 192 8.71 21.81 8.76
C ASP A 192 8.75 20.58 7.83
N GLN A 193 7.58 20.22 7.28
CA GLN A 193 7.37 19.04 6.45
C GLN A 193 7.69 17.71 7.16
N GLN A 194 7.51 17.62 8.47
CA GLN A 194 7.76 16.41 9.26
C GLN A 194 6.59 16.12 10.18
N VAL A 195 6.37 14.84 10.46
CA VAL A 195 5.51 14.39 11.55
C VAL A 195 6.43 13.96 12.69
N VAL A 196 6.32 14.62 13.84
CA VAL A 196 7.05 14.30 15.07
C VAL A 196 6.08 13.77 16.11
N THR A 197 6.37 12.63 16.70
CA THR A 197 5.57 11.99 17.74
C THR A 197 6.42 11.73 18.97
N ILE A 198 5.77 11.47 20.11
CA ILE A 198 6.45 11.05 21.34
C ILE A 198 6.18 9.56 21.54
N GLN A 199 7.23 8.75 21.51
CA GLN A 199 7.16 7.29 21.68
C GLN A 199 8.18 6.87 22.72
N ASN A 200 7.72 6.23 23.80
CA ASN A 200 8.57 5.82 24.93
C ASN A 200 9.49 6.94 25.45
N GLY A 201 8.94 8.16 25.58
CA GLY A 201 9.66 9.34 26.07
C GLY A 201 10.59 10.02 25.05
N ALA A 202 10.70 9.50 23.84
CA ALA A 202 11.55 10.06 22.79
C ALA A 202 10.75 10.71 21.67
N PHE A 203 11.35 11.72 21.05
CA PHE A 203 10.84 12.35 19.84
C PHE A 203 11.22 11.52 18.63
N VAL A 204 10.23 10.99 17.93
CA VAL A 204 10.40 10.18 16.72
C VAL A 204 9.82 10.97 15.56
N ARG A 205 10.58 11.12 14.47
CA ARG A 205 10.10 11.86 13.30
C ARG A 205 10.17 11.06 12.01
N GLY A 206 9.34 11.47 11.06
CA GLY A 206 9.49 11.11 9.66
C GLY A 206 9.12 12.28 8.76
N GLN A 207 9.62 12.21 7.53
CA GLN A 207 9.37 13.22 6.51
C GLN A 207 7.95 13.08 5.96
N LEU A 208 7.32 14.22 5.74
CA LEU A 208 6.04 14.31 5.06
C LEU A 208 6.24 14.20 3.54
N GLU A 209 5.70 13.14 2.96
CA GLU A 209 5.83 12.79 1.55
C GLU A 209 4.51 13.10 0.81
N ASP A 210 4.56 14.09 -0.09
CA ASP A 210 3.49 14.34 -1.06
C ASP A 210 3.67 13.41 -2.26
N LEU A 211 2.97 12.28 -2.24
CA LEU A 211 3.11 11.22 -3.24
C LEU A 211 2.67 11.66 -4.64
N SER A 212 2.00 12.80 -4.76
CA SER A 212 1.59 13.33 -6.06
C SER A 212 2.73 13.94 -6.87
N LYS A 213 3.87 14.21 -6.21
CA LYS A 213 5.11 14.63 -6.86
C LYS A 213 5.82 13.46 -7.55
N GLN A 214 5.47 12.22 -7.19
CA GLN A 214 6.06 11.02 -7.79
C GLN A 214 5.33 10.60 -9.07
N LYS A 215 6.08 10.10 -10.05
CA LYS A 215 5.49 9.46 -11.24
C LYS A 215 4.79 8.16 -10.80
N ALA A 216 3.62 7.87 -11.38
CA ALA A 216 2.84 6.68 -11.03
C ALA A 216 3.66 5.38 -11.19
N THR A 217 4.42 5.26 -12.28
CA THR A 217 5.27 4.09 -12.52
C THR A 217 6.36 3.95 -11.45
N THR A 218 7.03 5.03 -11.08
CA THR A 218 8.06 5.03 -10.04
C THR A 218 7.47 4.66 -8.68
N LEU A 219 6.32 5.24 -8.32
CA LEU A 219 5.68 5.01 -7.02
C LEU A 219 5.16 3.57 -6.89
N TYR A 220 4.37 3.10 -7.85
CA TYR A 220 3.71 1.78 -7.75
C TYR A 220 4.62 0.59 -8.07
N GLN A 221 5.85 0.83 -8.53
CA GLN A 221 6.90 -0.19 -8.66
C GLN A 221 7.90 -0.13 -7.51
N ASN A 222 7.84 0.89 -6.65
CA ASN A 222 8.70 0.99 -5.48
C ASN A 222 8.29 -0.06 -4.44
N THR A 223 9.20 -0.98 -4.12
CA THR A 223 8.94 -2.10 -3.21
C THR A 223 8.50 -1.64 -1.82
N SER A 224 9.14 -0.61 -1.26
CA SER A 224 8.79 -0.03 0.04
C SER A 224 7.36 0.47 0.02
N PHE A 225 7.01 1.26 -0.99
CA PHE A 225 5.66 1.81 -1.12
C PHE A 225 4.60 0.72 -1.27
N VAL A 226 4.87 -0.30 -2.09
CA VAL A 226 3.95 -1.44 -2.29
C VAL A 226 3.70 -2.19 -0.97
N LEU A 227 4.73 -2.38 -0.15
CA LEU A 227 4.58 -3.00 1.17
C LEU A 227 3.74 -2.13 2.12
N ARG A 228 4.02 -0.82 2.18
CA ARG A 228 3.22 0.14 2.97
C ARG A 228 1.76 0.14 2.52
N GLN A 229 1.52 0.06 1.23
CA GLN A 229 0.17 0.06 0.68
C GLN A 229 -0.57 -1.23 1.03
N ALA A 230 0.09 -2.39 0.96
CA ALA A 230 -0.50 -3.64 1.40
C ALA A 230 -0.85 -3.62 2.91
N GLN A 231 0.04 -3.06 3.75
CA GLN A 231 -0.22 -2.91 5.19
C GLN A 231 -1.43 -1.99 5.45
N ALA A 232 -1.49 -0.84 4.78
CA ALA A 232 -2.58 0.12 4.92
C ALA A 232 -3.92 -0.45 4.44
N ALA A 233 -3.92 -1.16 3.31
CA ALA A 233 -5.13 -1.73 2.71
C ALA A 233 -5.79 -2.79 3.60
N LYS A 234 -5.01 -3.62 4.30
CA LYS A 234 -5.50 -4.59 5.30
C LYS A 234 -6.34 -3.94 6.40
N LEU A 235 -6.08 -2.67 6.68
CA LEU A 235 -6.74 -1.88 7.71
C LEU A 235 -7.71 -0.84 7.12
N ALA A 236 -8.14 -1.07 5.87
CA ALA A 236 -9.06 -0.22 5.13
C ALA A 236 -8.59 1.24 4.97
N VAL A 237 -7.28 1.46 4.96
CA VAL A 237 -6.65 2.75 4.68
C VAL A 237 -6.13 2.79 3.25
N LYS A 238 -6.62 3.75 2.45
CA LYS A 238 -6.14 3.98 1.08
C LYS A 238 -4.92 4.88 1.09
N ILE A 239 -3.80 4.37 0.59
CA ILE A 239 -2.68 5.20 0.15
C ILE A 239 -2.50 5.08 -1.38
N GLY A 240 -2.35 6.23 -2.04
CA GLY A 240 -2.24 6.32 -3.48
C GLY A 240 -1.50 7.60 -3.88
N ARG A 241 -1.49 7.92 -5.18
CA ARG A 241 -0.70 9.05 -5.69
C ARG A 241 -1.20 10.40 -5.15
N HIS A 242 -2.44 10.51 -4.71
CA HIS A 242 -2.96 11.76 -4.14
C HIS A 242 -2.83 11.88 -2.62
N THR A 243 -2.17 10.91 -1.99
CA THR A 243 -1.97 10.86 -0.54
C THR A 243 -0.81 11.76 -0.11
N LEU A 244 -1.03 12.45 1.00
CA LEU A 244 0.01 13.06 1.82
C LEU A 244 0.19 12.16 3.04
N ALA A 245 1.41 11.66 3.27
CA ALA A 245 1.68 10.72 4.35
C ALA A 245 3.09 10.90 4.91
N SER A 246 3.34 10.34 6.08
CA SER A 246 4.66 10.19 6.70
C SER A 246 4.75 8.77 7.27
N GLY A 247 5.95 8.26 7.46
CA GLY A 247 6.16 7.10 8.34
C GLY A 247 7.02 7.47 9.53
N ASP A 248 7.46 6.46 10.27
CA ASP A 248 8.53 6.58 11.25
C ASP A 248 9.44 5.34 11.27
N LEU A 249 10.48 5.41 12.09
CA LEU A 249 11.50 4.37 12.23
C LEU A 249 10.96 3.05 12.79
N TRP A 250 9.79 3.08 13.46
CA TRP A 250 9.15 1.92 14.07
C TRP A 250 8.08 1.29 13.18
N GLY A 251 7.97 1.78 11.94
CA GLY A 251 7.05 1.23 10.95
C GLY A 251 5.62 1.75 11.08
N ASN A 252 5.36 2.78 11.89
CA ASN A 252 4.08 3.47 11.84
C ASN A 252 3.95 4.25 10.54
N LEU A 253 2.71 4.36 10.05
CA LEU A 253 2.36 5.10 8.85
C LEU A 253 1.26 6.11 9.20
N TYR A 254 1.53 7.39 9.00
CA TYR A 254 0.62 8.50 9.23
C TYR A 254 0.04 8.97 7.89
N VAL A 255 -1.26 8.79 7.68
CA VAL A 255 -1.97 9.14 6.44
C VAL A 255 -2.93 10.29 6.71
N PHE A 256 -2.74 11.42 6.02
CA PHE A 256 -3.62 12.57 6.14
C PHE A 256 -4.85 12.40 5.24
N LEU A 257 -6.02 12.34 5.86
CA LEU A 257 -7.30 12.17 5.16
C LEU A 257 -7.95 13.52 4.81
N SER A 258 -7.72 14.53 5.66
CA SER A 258 -8.11 15.93 5.46
C SER A 258 -7.12 16.86 6.18
N SER A 259 -7.34 18.18 6.12
CA SER A 259 -6.56 19.15 6.91
C SER A 259 -6.77 19.04 8.42
N THR A 260 -7.75 18.26 8.87
CA THR A 260 -8.12 18.10 10.29
C THR A 260 -8.19 16.65 10.76
N LYS A 261 -8.03 15.68 9.85
CA LYS A 261 -8.09 14.25 10.16
C LYS A 261 -6.90 13.50 9.58
N MET A 262 -6.20 12.77 10.44
CA MET A 262 -5.08 11.89 10.11
C MET A 262 -5.35 10.52 10.72
N VAL A 263 -4.83 9.46 10.12
CA VAL A 263 -4.81 8.13 10.72
C VAL A 263 -3.38 7.63 10.85
N GLN A 264 -3.08 6.99 11.96
CA GLN A 264 -1.87 6.21 12.15
C GLN A 264 -2.21 4.73 11.93
N VAL A 265 -1.51 4.10 11.00
CA VAL A 265 -1.52 2.67 10.74
C VAL A 265 -0.37 2.07 11.51
N THR A 266 -0.69 1.19 12.46
CA THR A 266 0.28 0.45 13.27
C THR A 266 0.33 -1.02 12.82
N ASN A 267 0.97 -1.89 13.59
CA ASN A 267 0.87 -3.33 13.37
C ASN A 267 -0.52 -3.83 13.81
N GLY A 268 -1.47 -3.83 12.88
CA GLY A 268 -2.79 -4.45 13.07
C GLY A 268 -3.91 -3.54 13.57
N SER A 269 -3.67 -2.24 13.79
CA SER A 269 -4.74 -1.30 14.16
C SER A 269 -4.60 0.08 13.50
N VAL A 270 -5.70 0.83 13.52
CA VAL A 270 -5.76 2.23 13.06
C VAL A 270 -6.09 3.12 14.24
N ILE A 271 -5.28 4.15 14.48
CA ILE A 271 -5.52 5.19 15.48
C ILE A 271 -5.87 6.48 14.74
N VAL A 272 -7.00 7.10 15.11
CA VAL A 272 -7.46 8.34 14.48
C VAL A 272 -6.94 9.54 15.25
N TYR A 273 -6.39 10.52 14.52
CA TYR A 273 -5.95 11.80 15.03
C TYR A 273 -6.81 12.93 14.48
N THR A 274 -7.11 13.89 15.35
CA THR A 274 -7.76 15.16 15.01
C THR A 274 -6.78 16.30 15.25
N LYS A 275 -6.72 17.25 14.32
CA LYS A 275 -5.94 18.48 14.50
C LYS A 275 -6.61 19.33 15.57
N CYS A 276 -5.90 19.59 16.67
CA CYS A 276 -6.41 20.33 17.81
C CYS A 276 -5.81 21.75 17.93
N SER A 277 -4.72 22.05 17.22
CA SER A 277 -4.15 23.40 17.16
C SER A 277 -3.43 23.66 15.84
N THR A 278 -3.33 24.92 15.44
CA THR A 278 -2.44 25.39 14.37
C THR A 278 -1.05 25.77 14.87
N LYS A 279 -0.85 25.82 16.20
CA LYS A 279 0.48 26.05 16.78
C LYS A 279 1.42 24.93 16.38
N THR A 280 2.63 25.30 15.99
CA THR A 280 3.70 24.39 15.56
C THR A 280 4.71 24.09 16.68
N THR A 281 4.39 24.49 17.92
CA THR A 281 5.12 24.19 19.15
C THR A 281 4.16 24.10 20.33
N ASN A 282 4.55 23.40 21.38
CA ASN A 282 3.94 23.48 22.71
C ASN A 282 4.94 23.01 23.78
N SER A 283 4.51 22.89 25.04
CA SER A 283 5.36 22.39 26.13
C SER A 283 5.84 20.95 25.93
N GLN A 284 5.10 20.12 25.20
CA GLN A 284 5.47 18.73 24.91
C GLN A 284 6.35 18.61 23.66
N PHE A 285 6.24 19.54 22.72
CA PHE A 285 7.06 19.68 21.50
C PHE A 285 7.75 21.06 21.52
N PRO A 286 8.77 21.22 22.37
CA PRO A 286 9.47 22.49 22.53
C PRO A 286 10.32 22.83 21.29
N GLU A 287 10.57 24.12 21.05
CA GLU A 287 11.31 24.62 19.89
C GLU A 287 12.67 23.94 19.71
N GLN A 288 13.35 23.69 20.83
CA GLN A 288 14.69 23.09 20.89
C GLN A 288 14.76 21.74 20.18
N VAL A 289 13.71 20.93 20.24
CA VAL A 289 13.66 19.63 19.55
C VAL A 289 13.78 19.81 18.03
N PHE A 290 13.06 20.78 17.46
CA PHE A 290 13.11 21.07 16.03
C PHE A 290 14.44 21.71 15.64
N THR A 291 15.00 22.58 16.49
CA THR A 291 16.33 23.17 16.28
C THR A 291 17.42 22.10 16.25
N VAL A 292 17.37 21.11 17.15
CA VAL A 292 18.34 19.99 17.16
C VAL A 292 18.24 19.17 15.88
N PHE A 293 17.02 18.77 15.49
CA PHE A 293 16.81 18.04 14.23
C PHE A 293 17.34 18.80 13.01
N ASP A 294 17.00 20.08 12.87
CA ASP A 294 17.43 20.91 11.74
C ASP A 294 18.97 21.08 11.70
N LYS A 295 19.61 21.30 12.86
CA LYS A 295 21.06 21.43 12.93
C LYS A 295 21.78 20.11 12.60
N LEU A 296 21.28 18.98 13.08
CA LEU A 296 21.84 17.66 12.75
C LEU A 296 21.74 17.37 11.25
N ASP A 297 20.60 17.66 10.63
CA ASP A 297 20.40 17.44 9.18
C ASP A 297 21.35 18.32 8.33
N LYS A 298 21.65 19.54 8.80
CA LYS A 298 22.55 20.48 8.11
C LYS A 298 24.03 20.11 8.19
N GLN A 299 24.43 19.22 9.10
CA GLN A 299 25.83 18.79 9.21
C GLN A 299 26.31 17.92 8.03
N LYS A 300 25.44 17.63 7.04
CA LYS A 300 25.75 16.86 5.81
C LYS A 300 26.33 15.47 6.09
N ALA A 301 25.81 14.79 7.10
CA ALA A 301 26.12 13.38 7.37
C ALA A 301 25.44 12.46 6.34
N THR A 302 25.97 11.24 6.18
CA THR A 302 25.33 10.18 5.38
C THR A 302 23.99 9.70 5.97
N ASN A 303 23.68 10.12 7.20
CA ASN A 303 22.48 9.77 7.95
C ASN A 303 21.73 11.04 8.39
N VAL A 304 20.45 10.88 8.69
CA VAL A 304 19.56 11.90 9.23
C VAL A 304 19.11 11.51 10.63
N ALA A 305 18.93 12.47 11.53
CA ALA A 305 18.45 12.18 12.88
C ALA A 305 16.99 11.74 12.84
N ALA A 306 16.64 10.51 13.17
CA ALA A 306 15.25 10.03 13.15
C ALA A 306 14.58 10.08 14.54
N TYR A 307 15.40 10.20 15.58
CA TYR A 307 15.02 9.95 16.96
C TYR A 307 15.84 10.84 17.90
N LEU A 308 15.20 11.45 18.90
CA LEU A 308 15.86 12.16 19.99
C LEU A 308 15.28 11.70 21.34
N LEU A 309 16.12 11.13 22.19
CA LEU A 309 15.79 10.79 23.57
C LEU A 309 16.38 11.86 24.50
N PRO A 310 15.55 12.66 25.19
CA PRO A 310 16.03 13.61 26.18
C PRO A 310 16.78 12.90 27.32
N LYS A 311 17.96 13.41 27.68
CA LYS A 311 18.75 12.94 28.83
C LYS A 311 18.80 13.99 29.95
N SER A 312 18.87 15.26 29.58
CA SER A 312 18.81 16.41 30.49
C SER A 312 18.36 17.65 29.71
N HIS A 313 18.45 18.84 30.31
CA HIS A 313 18.12 20.08 29.63
C HIS A 313 18.97 20.24 28.36
N ASN A 314 18.31 20.29 27.19
CA ASN A 314 18.90 20.42 25.86
C ASN A 314 19.96 19.37 25.47
N THR A 315 20.05 18.25 26.20
CA THR A 315 20.94 17.14 25.89
C THR A 315 20.13 15.92 25.46
N TYR A 316 20.52 15.30 24.35
CA TYR A 316 19.80 14.21 23.71
C TYR A 316 20.74 13.06 23.33
N SER A 317 20.28 11.82 23.51
CA SER A 317 20.77 10.69 22.71
C SER A 317 20.02 10.70 21.37
N VAL A 318 20.75 10.69 20.28
CA VAL A 318 20.26 10.82 18.92
C VAL A 318 20.36 9.47 18.24
N GLY A 319 19.24 9.02 17.66
CA GLY A 319 19.24 7.87 16.76
C GLY A 319 19.30 8.35 15.32
N MET A 320 20.34 7.93 14.60
CA MET A 320 20.57 8.27 13.20
C MET A 320 19.96 7.20 12.29
N ALA A 321 19.37 7.59 11.18
CA ALA A 321 18.78 6.72 10.16
C ALA A 321 19.35 7.07 8.78
N THR A 322 19.37 6.13 7.84
CA THR A 322 19.80 6.39 6.46
C THR A 322 18.84 7.28 5.67
N SER A 323 17.58 7.37 6.10
CA SER A 323 16.54 8.25 5.54
C SER A 323 15.38 8.40 6.53
N ASN A 324 14.64 9.50 6.39
CA ASN A 324 13.36 9.75 7.06
C ASN A 324 12.15 9.68 6.09
N ASP A 325 12.36 9.32 4.83
CA ASP A 325 11.33 9.09 3.80
C ASP A 325 10.75 7.67 3.89
N TYR A 326 10.08 7.38 5.01
CA TYR A 326 9.66 6.03 5.37
C TYR A 326 8.51 5.43 4.52
N ILE A 327 7.92 6.20 3.60
CA ILE A 327 6.90 5.72 2.65
C ILE A 327 7.54 5.13 1.41
N THR A 328 8.58 5.78 0.87
CA THR A 328 9.19 5.41 -0.41
C THR A 328 10.59 4.80 -0.27
N VAL A 329 11.26 4.95 0.87
CA VAL A 329 12.55 4.32 1.15
C VAL A 329 12.36 3.14 2.11
N ASN A 330 12.89 1.97 1.73
CA ASN A 330 12.79 0.77 2.55
C ASN A 330 13.77 0.89 3.71
N TYR A 331 13.27 0.89 4.94
CA TYR A 331 14.09 0.91 6.13
C TYR A 331 14.12 -0.46 6.79
N ALA A 332 14.78 -1.41 6.12
CA ALA A 332 15.19 -2.67 6.72
C ALA A 332 16.55 -2.45 7.41
N GLY A 333 16.56 -1.94 8.65
CA GLY A 333 17.83 -1.77 9.37
C GLY A 333 17.74 -1.18 10.77
N GLY A 334 16.66 -0.47 11.13
CA GLY A 334 16.70 0.29 12.38
C GLY A 334 17.82 1.33 12.35
N LEU A 335 18.14 1.93 13.49
CA LEU A 335 19.14 3.01 13.57
C LEU A 335 20.48 2.60 12.92
N ALA A 336 21.00 3.49 12.07
CA ALA A 336 22.29 3.35 11.40
C ALA A 336 23.46 3.89 12.25
N GLY A 337 23.18 4.50 13.40
CA GLY A 337 24.15 5.02 14.35
C GLY A 337 23.49 5.73 15.53
N ALA A 338 24.29 6.06 16.54
CA ALA A 338 23.88 6.83 17.70
C ALA A 338 24.90 7.93 18.00
N GLU A 339 24.40 9.11 18.35
CA GLU A 339 25.20 10.30 18.67
C GLU A 339 24.67 10.96 19.94
N ALA A 340 25.52 11.66 20.68
CA ALA A 340 25.11 12.56 21.74
C ALA A 340 25.07 13.99 21.19
N ALA A 341 23.99 14.70 21.46
CA ALA A 341 23.79 16.09 21.03
C ALA A 341 23.49 16.99 22.23
N ASN A 342 24.18 18.12 22.32
CA ASN A 342 23.90 19.17 23.31
C ASN A 342 23.69 20.50 22.59
N LEU A 343 22.57 21.17 22.87
CA LEU A 343 22.25 22.49 22.34
C LEU A 343 22.44 23.55 23.43
N ASP A 344 23.45 24.40 23.26
CA ASP A 344 23.71 25.57 24.11
C ASP A 344 23.50 26.85 23.31
N GLY A 345 22.44 27.60 23.64
CA GLY A 345 21.94 28.68 22.80
C GLY A 345 21.65 28.19 21.37
N ASP A 346 22.40 28.73 20.41
CA ASP A 346 22.34 28.34 19.00
C ASP A 346 23.45 27.36 18.57
N THR A 347 24.31 26.92 19.49
CA THR A 347 25.43 26.03 19.17
C THR A 347 25.06 24.59 19.46
N LEU A 348 25.10 23.73 18.43
CA LEU A 348 24.93 22.28 18.58
C LEU A 348 26.31 21.63 18.64
N THR A 349 26.60 20.97 19.76
CA THR A 349 27.77 20.09 19.89
C THR A 349 27.33 18.65 19.71
N VAL A 350 28.01 17.92 18.84
CA VAL A 350 27.74 16.51 18.53
C VAL A 350 28.98 15.68 18.82
N GLY A 351 28.81 14.55 19.50
CA GLY A 351 29.88 13.61 19.78
C GLY A 351 29.37 12.16 19.74
N PRO A 352 30.26 11.17 19.79
CA PRO A 352 29.85 9.77 19.91
C PRO A 352 29.03 9.57 21.20
N ASP A 353 27.90 8.86 21.10
CA ASP A 353 27.11 8.52 22.29
C ASP A 353 27.89 7.49 23.12
N MET A 354 28.51 7.91 24.22
CA MET A 354 29.21 7.03 25.16
C MET A 354 28.27 6.42 26.21
N ASN A 355 26.96 6.68 26.15
CA ASN A 355 25.98 6.30 27.17
C ASN A 355 24.97 5.22 26.70
N HIS A 356 25.43 4.24 25.91
CA HIS A 356 24.71 2.97 25.81
C HIS A 356 24.98 2.11 27.06
N ASN A 357 24.20 2.37 28.12
CA ASN A 357 23.89 1.40 29.18
C ASN A 357 22.39 1.19 29.24
#